data_AF-A0AB73AEL5-F1
#
_entry.id   AF-A0AB73AEL5-F1
#
_cell.length_a   1.000
_cell.length_b   1.000
_cell.length_c   1.000
_cell.angle_alpha   90.00
_cell.angle_beta   90.00
_cell.angle_gamma   90.00
#
_symmetry.space_group_name_H-M   'P 1'
#
loop_
_entity.id
_entity.type
_entity.pdbx_description
1 polymer ?
#
loop_
_entity_poly.entity_id
_entity_poly.type
_entity_poly.pdbx_seq_one_letter_code
_entity_poly.pdbx_strand_id
1 'polypeptide(L)'
;MKRKDKYYRLLLLTAEAGWMDFPEVVKEVQEIGATISDSRSSPMNYQDAHGIKIIDQERNVRKYTTINECVINENLCRAPITKHIKNRSKAKDGRTFTTF
;
A
#
# COMPACT_ATOMS: atom_id res chain seq x y z
N MET A 1 6.17 20.88 9.20
CA MET A 1 7.56 20.81 8.74
C MET A 1 8.29 19.66 9.47
N LYS A 2 7.98 18.38 9.17
CA LYS A 2 8.36 17.25 10.07
C LYS A 2 8.89 15.97 9.41
N ARG A 3 8.78 15.80 8.08
CA ARG A 3 9.32 14.61 7.37
C ARG A 3 10.46 14.96 6.40
N LYS A 4 10.32 16.04 5.62
CA LYS A 4 11.35 16.44 4.63
C LYS A 4 12.73 16.62 5.24
N ASP A 5 12.84 17.25 6.41
CA ASP A 5 14.13 17.52 7.05
C ASP A 5 14.85 16.23 7.49
N LYS A 6 14.09 15.22 7.94
CA LYS A 6 14.63 13.89 8.27
C LYS A 6 15.13 13.13 7.04
N TYR A 7 14.40 13.23 5.93
CA TYR A 7 14.84 12.65 4.65
C TYR A 7 16.10 13.32 4.12
N TYR A 8 16.18 14.66 4.17
CA TYR A 8 17.40 15.38 3.78
C TYR A 8 18.59 15.04 4.68
N ARG A 9 18.37 14.89 5.99
CA ARG A 9 19.41 14.47 6.93
C ARG A 9 19.93 13.06 6.61
N LEU A 10 19.04 12.10 6.32
CA LEU A 10 19.45 10.77 5.88
C LEU A 10 20.24 10.80 4.57
N LEU A 11 19.81 11.60 3.59
CA LEU A 11 20.54 11.75 2.33
C LEU A 11 21.94 12.30 2.53
N LEU A 12 22.11 13.26 3.44
CA LEU A 12 23.43 13.81 3.78
C LEU A 12 24.32 12.78 4.50
N LEU A 13 23.77 12.07 5.49
CA LEU A 13 24.50 11.05 6.25
C LEU A 13 24.93 9.85 5.40
N THR A 14 24.21 9.57 4.32
CA THR A 14 24.47 8.43 3.42
C THR A 14 25.09 8.85 2.08
N ALA A 15 25.48 10.11 1.93
CA ALA A 15 26.04 10.64 0.69
C ALA A 15 27.47 10.15 0.41
N GLU A 16 28.24 9.85 1.45
CA GLU A 16 29.63 9.40 1.33
C GLU A 16 29.73 7.87 1.19
N ALA A 17 30.62 7.42 0.31
CA ALA A 17 30.97 6.02 0.21
C ALA A 17 31.69 5.58 1.50
N GLY A 18 31.24 4.49 2.11
CA GLY A 18 31.79 4.00 3.38
C GLY A 18 31.12 4.60 4.63
N TRP A 19 29.98 5.29 4.52
CA TRP A 19 29.24 5.78 5.69
C TRP A 19 28.91 4.68 6.72
N MET A 20 28.83 3.43 6.29
CA MET A 20 28.62 2.26 7.16
C MET A 20 29.80 1.93 8.06
N ASP A 21 31.00 2.43 7.74
CA ASP A 21 32.22 2.24 8.53
C ASP A 21 32.29 3.20 9.73
N PHE A 22 31.33 4.13 9.84
CA PHE A 22 31.23 5.10 10.92
C PHE A 22 30.07 4.75 11.86
N PRO A 23 30.32 4.12 13.03
CA PRO A 23 29.28 3.68 13.94
C PRO A 23 28.32 4.79 14.40
N GLU A 24 28.82 6.01 14.53
CA GLU A 24 28.04 7.19 14.92
C GLU A 24 27.02 7.58 13.85
N VAL A 25 27.43 7.55 12.57
CA VAL A 25 26.56 7.80 11.41
C VAL A 25 25.51 6.70 11.32
N VAL A 26 25.92 5.44 11.48
CA VAL A 26 24.99 4.30 11.47
C VAL A 26 23.92 4.43 12.56
N LYS A 27 24.32 4.82 13.77
CA LYS A 27 23.39 5.03 14.89
C LYS A 27 22.40 6.16 14.59
N GLU A 28 22.85 7.29 14.06
CA GLU A 28 21.98 8.42 13.69
C GLU A 28 21.00 8.03 12.58
N VAL A 29 21.46 7.30 11.56
CA VAL A 29 20.62 6.76 10.48
C VAL A 29 19.54 5.83 11.04
N GLN A 30 19.88 4.94 11.98
CA GLN A 30 18.92 4.04 12.63
C GLN A 30 17.88 4.79 13.45
N GLU A 31 18.31 5.78 14.25
CA GLU A 31 17.39 6.62 15.04
C GLU A 31 16.43 7.40 14.15
N ILE A 32 16.94 8.03 13.08
CA ILE A 32 16.07 8.73 12.12
C ILE A 32 15.12 7.75 11.43
N GLY A 33 15.63 6.60 10.97
CA GLY A 33 14.86 5.54 10.33
C GLY A 33 13.72 5.02 11.20
N ALA A 34 13.95 4.79 12.49
CA ALA A 34 12.93 4.36 13.44
C ALA A 34 11.79 5.38 13.62
N THR A 35 12.09 6.68 13.44
CA THR A 35 11.07 7.74 13.50
C THR A 35 10.32 7.97 12.19
N ILE A 36 10.79 7.38 11.09
CA ILE A 36 10.06 7.35 9.82
C ILE A 36 9.12 6.16 9.91
N SER A 37 7.91 6.40 10.41
CA SER A 37 6.87 5.39 10.29
C SER A 37 6.57 5.20 8.80
N ASP A 38 6.81 3.99 8.29
CA ASP A 38 6.27 3.61 6.99
C ASP A 38 4.76 3.49 7.16
N SER A 39 4.06 4.59 6.92
CA SER A 39 2.60 4.62 6.88
C SER A 39 2.05 3.83 5.69
N ARG A 40 2.89 3.14 4.90
CA ARG A 40 2.44 2.02 4.11
C ARG A 40 2.05 0.94 5.09
N SER A 41 0.77 0.94 5.48
CA SER A 41 0.10 -0.28 5.93
C SER A 41 0.62 -1.40 5.05
N SER A 42 1.28 -2.40 5.65
CA SER A 42 1.78 -3.57 4.94
C SER A 42 0.73 -3.95 3.92
N PRO A 43 1.06 -4.03 2.61
CA PRO A 43 0.07 -4.33 1.61
C PRO A 43 -0.57 -5.64 2.04
N MET A 44 -1.84 -5.59 2.44
CA MET A 44 -2.65 -6.77 2.66
C MET A 44 -2.36 -7.68 1.46
N ASN A 45 -1.89 -8.90 1.71
CA ASN A 45 -1.59 -9.80 0.61
C ASN A 45 -2.93 -10.16 -0.05
N TYR A 46 -3.34 -9.36 -1.03
CA TYR A 46 -4.64 -9.52 -1.70
C TYR A 46 -4.71 -10.82 -2.50
N GLN A 47 -3.61 -11.59 -2.61
CA GLN A 47 -3.67 -12.97 -3.10
C GLN A 47 -4.46 -13.86 -2.15
N ASP A 48 -4.34 -13.63 -0.84
CA ASP A 48 -4.96 -14.42 0.23
C ASP A 48 -6.26 -13.78 0.73
N ALA A 49 -6.80 -12.79 0.00
CA ALA A 49 -8.07 -12.18 0.36
C ALA A 49 -9.21 -13.20 0.15
N HIS A 50 -9.72 -13.75 1.25
CA HIS A 50 -10.83 -14.70 1.27
C HIS A 50 -12.18 -13.99 1.18
N GLY A 51 -12.53 -13.52 -0.02
CA GLY A 51 -13.81 -12.89 -0.26
C GLY A 51 -13.68 -11.49 -0.83
N ILE A 52 -14.14 -11.30 -2.06
CA ILE A 52 -14.30 -9.99 -2.70
C ILE A 52 -15.79 -9.75 -2.93
N LYS A 53 -16.31 -8.67 -2.36
CA LYS A 53 -17.67 -8.19 -2.58
C LYS A 53 -17.63 -6.96 -3.49
N ILE A 54 -18.50 -6.96 -4.49
CA ILE A 54 -18.72 -5.84 -5.40
C ILE A 54 -20.15 -5.36 -5.22
N ILE A 55 -20.30 -4.04 -5.16
CA ILE A 55 -21.59 -3.35 -5.17
C ILE A 55 -21.56 -2.39 -6.36
N ASP A 56 -22.48 -2.54 -7.31
CA ASP A 56 -22.61 -1.63 -8.44
C ASP A 56 -23.53 -0.43 -8.12
N GLN A 57 -23.77 0.43 -9.12
CA GLN A 57 -24.61 1.61 -8.97
C GLN A 57 -26.08 1.28 -8.68
N GLU A 58 -26.55 0.14 -9.18
CA GLU A 58 -27.91 -0.38 -8.98
C GLU A 58 -28.06 -1.14 -7.64
N ARG A 59 -26.98 -1.19 -6.85
CA ARG A 59 -26.88 -1.92 -5.57
C ARG A 59 -26.97 -3.43 -5.73
N ASN A 60 -26.73 -3.98 -6.92
CA ASN A 60 -26.58 -5.43 -7.05
C ASN A 60 -25.28 -5.86 -6.38
N VAL A 61 -25.36 -6.96 -5.64
CA VAL A 61 -24.24 -7.48 -4.85
C VAL A 61 -23.72 -8.75 -5.50
N ARG A 62 -22.42 -8.75 -5.82
CA ARG A 62 -21.69 -9.93 -6.28
C ARG A 62 -20.60 -10.28 -5.28
N LYS A 63 -20.40 -11.57 -5.04
CA LYS A 63 -19.38 -12.09 -4.13
C LYS A 63 -18.54 -13.13 -4.84
N TYR A 64 -17.23 -13.03 -4.68
CA TYR A 64 -16.24 -13.95 -5.20
C TYR A 64 -15.38 -14.46 -4.06
N THR A 65 -14.94 -15.70 -4.14
CA THR A 65 -14.15 -16.36 -3.11
C THR A 65 -12.71 -15.85 -3.10
N THR A 66 -12.19 -15.47 -4.28
CA THR A 66 -10.82 -14.98 -4.44
C THR A 66 -10.77 -13.76 -5.36
N ILE A 67 -9.64 -13.02 -5.31
CA ILE A 67 -9.42 -11.91 -6.25
C ILE A 67 -9.29 -12.37 -7.70
N ASN A 68 -8.75 -13.56 -7.94
CA ASN A 68 -8.60 -14.10 -9.30
C ASN A 68 -9.97 -14.44 -9.90
N GLU A 69 -10.85 -15.02 -9.10
CA GLU A 69 -12.23 -15.29 -9.51
C GLU A 69 -12.97 -13.99 -9.85
N CYS A 70 -12.78 -12.94 -9.05
CA CYS A 70 -13.31 -11.60 -9.33
C CYS A 70 -12.76 -11.02 -10.65
N VAL A 71 -11.44 -11.09 -10.87
CA VAL A 71 -10.77 -10.62 -12.10
C VAL A 71 -11.34 -11.31 -13.35
N ILE A 72 -11.54 -12.62 -13.29
CA ILE A 72 -12.07 -13.42 -14.41
C ILE A 72 -13.53 -13.07 -14.69
N ASN A 73 -14.39 -13.07 -13.66
CA ASN A 73 -15.83 -12.88 -13.84
C ASN A 73 -16.20 -11.43 -14.20
N GLU A 74 -15.46 -10.45 -13.69
CA GLU A 74 -15.75 -9.03 -13.94
C GLU A 74 -14.96 -8.47 -15.12
N ASN A 75 -14.04 -9.25 -15.70
CA ASN A 75 -13.13 -8.85 -16.77
C ASN A 75 -12.34 -7.57 -16.42
N LEU A 76 -11.80 -7.53 -15.19
CA LEU A 76 -11.11 -6.37 -14.63
C LEU A 76 -9.67 -6.73 -14.26
N CYS A 77 -8.74 -5.79 -14.45
CA CYS A 77 -7.38 -5.98 -13.95
C CYS A 77 -7.35 -6.03 -12.41
N ARG A 78 -6.42 -6.81 -11.85
CA ARG A 78 -6.21 -6.89 -10.39
C ARG A 78 -5.86 -5.55 -9.75
N ALA A 79 -5.01 -4.76 -10.41
CA ALA A 79 -4.50 -3.49 -9.89
C ALA A 79 -5.58 -2.44 -9.54
N PRO A 80 -6.60 -2.16 -10.39
CA PRO A 80 -7.67 -1.26 -10.02
C PRO A 80 -8.52 -1.81 -8.86
N ILE A 81 -8.85 -3.10 -8.84
CA ILE A 81 -9.61 -3.72 -7.74
C ILE A 81 -8.89 -3.50 -6.40
N THR A 82 -7.61 -3.88 -6.32
CA THR A 82 -6.83 -3.71 -5.09
C THR A 82 -6.68 -2.25 -4.69
N LYS A 83 -6.48 -1.34 -5.65
CA LYS A 83 -6.44 0.11 -5.40
C LYS A 83 -7.73 0.62 -4.76
N HIS A 84 -8.88 0.20 -5.29
CA HIS A 84 -10.19 0.67 -4.80
C HIS A 84 -10.55 0.07 -3.44
N ILE A 85 -10.21 -1.20 -3.20
CA ILE A 85 -10.32 -1.82 -1.87
C ILE A 85 -9.44 -1.05 -0.85
N LYS A 86 -8.16 -0.83 -1.19
CA LYS A 86 -7.20 -0.14 -0.32
C LYS A 86 -7.63 1.28 0.03
N ASN A 87 -8.08 2.03 -0.97
CA ASN A 87 -8.42 3.44 -0.81
C ASN A 87 -9.86 3.65 -0.34
N ARG A 88 -10.65 2.57 -0.16
CA ARG A 88 -12.10 2.62 0.13
C ARG A 88 -12.82 3.59 -0.80
N SER A 89 -12.47 3.54 -2.08
CA SER A 89 -12.95 4.49 -3.09
C SER A 89 -13.78 3.78 -4.16
N LYS A 90 -14.69 4.53 -4.77
CA LYS A 90 -15.47 4.05 -5.91
C LYS A 90 -14.60 4.02 -7.17
N ALA A 91 -14.80 3.02 -8.01
CA ALA A 91 -14.28 3.02 -9.36
C ALA A 91 -15.03 4.04 -10.22
N LYS A 92 -14.45 4.37 -11.39
CA LYS A 92 -15.03 5.38 -12.31
C LYS A 92 -16.41 4.96 -12.84
N ASP A 93 -16.66 3.67 -12.93
CA ASP A 93 -17.95 3.08 -13.29
C ASP A 93 -18.95 3.05 -12.11
N GLY A 94 -18.57 3.58 -10.95
CA GLY A 94 -19.40 3.65 -9.74
C GLY A 94 -19.41 2.38 -8.90
N ARG A 95 -18.69 1.32 -9.29
CA ARG A 95 -18.57 0.09 -8.49
C ARG A 95 -17.74 0.32 -7.23
N THR A 96 -18.10 -0.37 -6.16
CA THR A 96 -17.37 -0.40 -4.89
C THR A 96 -16.87 -1.81 -4.62
N PHE A 97 -15.59 -1.94 -4.27
CA PHE A 97 -14.93 -3.21 -4.01
C PHE A 97 -14.54 -3.29 -2.53
N THR A 98 -14.90 -4.38 -1.85
CA THR A 98 -14.59 -4.60 -0.43
C THR A 98 -14.20 -6.06 -0.19
N THR A 99 -13.29 -6.31 0.75
CA THR A 99 -13.05 -7.67 1.27
C THR A 99 -14.04 -7.99 2.39
N PHE A 100 -14.31 -9.27 2.64
CA PHE A 100 -15.11 -9.74 3.78
C PHE A 100 -14.48 -10.95 4.45
#